data_AF-A0A165X2K6-F1
#
_entry.id   AF-A0A165X2K6-F1
#
_cell.length_a   1.000
_cell.length_b   1.000
_cell.length_c   1.000
_cell.angle_alpha   90.00
_cell.angle_beta   90.00
_cell.angle_gamma   90.00
#
_symmetry.space_group_name_H-M   'P 1'
#
loop_
_entity.id
_entity.type
_entity.pdbx_description
1 polymer ?
#
loop_
_entity_poly.entity_id
_entity_poly.type
_entity_poly.pdbx_seq_one_letter_code
_entity_poly.pdbx_strand_id
1 'polypeptide(L)'
;GKACFAAERSLVEHGEDDGLHCTHCHPSDPFNEVKEKQRFLEHMAAHILYDLFIDCHSQPCGLCLQPSPACWIFPKKGRGKDAIISVDMKCSACPNLIKFSYGSASQSSDSAPCSNHSIHCDLCPSSPPAVWSYNWEHHHQHEHPNTPVLAPDEDPSHLEPFERKKLKLIWDSRSTVARKK
;
A
#
# COMPACT_ATOMS: atom_id res chain seq x y z
N GLY A 1 -29.90 -0.59 7.91
CA GLY A 1 -29.42 0.25 9.03
C GLY A 1 -27.95 0.51 8.82
N LYS A 2 -27.55 1.79 8.79
CA LYS A 2 -26.15 2.23 8.63
C LYS A 2 -25.41 1.96 9.94
N ALA A 3 -24.26 1.28 9.88
CA ALA A 3 -23.34 1.19 11.02
C ALA A 3 -22.18 2.15 10.78
N CYS A 4 -22.15 3.22 11.56
CA CYS A 4 -21.10 4.22 11.65
C CYS A 4 -19.87 3.61 12.32
N PHE A 5 -18.68 3.89 11.77
CA PHE A 5 -17.42 3.59 12.44
C PHE A 5 -17.27 4.48 13.68
N ALA A 6 -17.33 3.89 14.87
CA ALA A 6 -16.88 4.53 16.09
C ALA A 6 -15.34 4.50 16.12
N ALA A 7 -14.73 5.67 15.97
CA ALA A 7 -13.30 5.85 16.14
C ALA A 7 -12.99 6.00 17.63
N GLU A 8 -12.35 5.01 18.24
CA GLU A 8 -11.74 5.17 19.56
C GLU A 8 -10.41 5.92 19.42
N ARG A 9 -10.39 7.11 20.05
CA ARG A 9 -9.30 8.08 20.07
C ARG A 9 -8.18 7.55 20.98
N SER A 10 -6.99 7.35 20.43
CA SER A 10 -5.75 7.27 21.21
C SER A 10 -4.79 8.33 20.68
N LEU A 11 -4.60 9.35 21.52
CA LEU A 11 -3.73 10.50 21.32
C LEU A 11 -2.29 10.03 21.19
N VAL A 12 -1.69 10.28 20.03
CA VAL A 12 -0.25 10.51 19.93
C VAL A 12 -0.10 11.78 19.12
N GLU A 13 0.13 12.88 19.81
CA GLU A 13 0.53 14.16 19.24
C GLU A 13 1.96 13.98 18.70
N HIS A 14 2.13 14.01 17.38
CA HIS A 14 3.43 14.14 16.72
C HIS A 14 3.24 15.02 15.49
N GLY A 15 3.92 16.17 15.49
CA GLY A 15 4.32 16.92 14.30
C GLY A 15 3.22 17.65 13.54
N GLU A 16 3.59 18.75 12.91
CA GLU A 16 2.73 19.53 12.02
C GLU A 16 2.20 18.64 10.86
N ASP A 17 0.91 18.79 10.56
CA ASP A 17 0.10 17.99 9.61
C ASP A 17 0.54 18.25 8.16
N ASP A 18 1.70 17.72 7.78
CA ASP A 18 2.21 17.83 6.41
C ASP A 18 1.53 16.84 5.45
N GLY A 19 0.59 16.00 5.90
CA GLY A 19 -0.14 15.09 5.02
C GLY A 19 0.74 14.06 4.28
N LEU A 20 0.15 13.34 3.34
CA LEU A 20 0.84 12.33 2.53
C LEU A 20 1.22 12.92 1.17
N HIS A 21 2.45 12.65 0.72
CA HIS A 21 2.97 13.27 -0.50
C HIS A 21 3.38 12.23 -1.55
N CYS A 22 3.11 12.55 -2.81
CA CYS A 22 3.65 11.80 -3.95
C CYS A 22 4.79 12.57 -4.60
N THR A 23 6.02 12.10 -4.42
CA THR A 23 7.22 12.73 -5.01
C THR A 23 7.33 12.54 -6.53
N HIS A 24 6.45 11.75 -7.13
CA HIS A 24 6.49 11.41 -8.56
C HIS A 24 5.48 12.22 -9.39
N CYS A 25 4.52 12.88 -8.77
CA CYS A 25 3.56 13.75 -9.45
C CYS A 25 3.90 15.23 -9.26
N HIS A 26 3.65 16.02 -10.31
CA HIS A 26 3.81 17.47 -10.29
C HIS A 26 2.52 18.14 -10.81
N PRO A 27 1.90 19.04 -10.02
CA PRO A 27 2.25 19.40 -8.64
C PRO A 27 2.02 18.25 -7.64
N SER A 28 2.84 18.18 -6.59
CA SER A 28 2.71 17.21 -5.48
C SER A 28 1.87 17.84 -4.36
N ASP A 29 0.58 18.02 -4.61
CA ASP A 29 -0.33 18.50 -3.56
C ASP A 29 -0.47 17.44 -2.45
N PRO A 30 -0.41 17.82 -1.16
CA PRO A 30 -0.53 16.87 -0.06
C PRO A 30 -1.94 16.27 0.01
N PHE A 31 -2.00 14.96 0.21
CA PHE A 31 -3.23 14.25 0.55
C PHE A 31 -3.47 14.34 2.05
N ASN A 32 -4.72 14.54 2.46
CA ASN A 32 -5.02 14.52 3.88
C ASN A 32 -4.95 13.07 4.44
N GLU A 33 -4.07 12.81 5.40
CA GLU A 33 -3.87 11.46 5.94
C GLU A 33 -5.18 10.84 6.47
N VAL A 34 -6.01 11.61 7.16
CA VAL A 34 -7.23 11.10 7.80
C VAL A 34 -8.32 10.78 6.77
N LYS A 35 -8.53 11.69 5.80
CA LYS A 35 -9.66 11.63 4.87
C LYS A 35 -9.33 10.94 3.56
N GLU A 36 -8.06 10.95 3.14
CA GLU A 36 -7.65 10.58 1.79
C GLU A 36 -6.62 9.44 1.76
N LYS A 37 -6.32 8.78 2.90
CA LYS A 37 -5.41 7.60 2.94
C LYS A 37 -5.67 6.56 1.86
N GLN A 38 -6.94 6.25 1.59
CA GLN A 38 -7.30 5.22 0.63
C GLN A 38 -7.05 5.71 -0.81
N ARG A 39 -7.38 6.97 -1.09
CA ARG A 39 -7.08 7.62 -2.37
C ARG A 39 -5.58 7.73 -2.61
N PHE A 40 -4.81 7.99 -1.54
CA PHE A 40 -3.35 7.99 -1.59
C PHE A 40 -2.82 6.59 -1.93
N LEU A 41 -3.30 5.53 -1.25
CA LEU A 41 -2.93 4.15 -1.58
C LEU A 41 -3.24 3.79 -3.03
N GLU A 42 -4.42 4.14 -3.53
CA GLU A 42 -4.81 3.94 -4.93
C GLU A 42 -3.89 4.70 -5.90
N HIS A 43 -3.51 5.92 -5.55
CA HIS A 43 -2.59 6.74 -6.33
C HIS A 43 -1.19 6.12 -6.40
N MET A 44 -0.62 5.70 -5.26
CA MET A 44 0.69 5.04 -5.22
C MET A 44 0.66 3.69 -5.94
N ALA A 45 -0.43 2.93 -5.78
CA ALA A 45 -0.67 1.68 -6.49
C ALA A 45 -0.72 1.89 -8.02
N ALA A 46 -1.35 2.98 -8.49
CA ALA A 46 -1.36 3.32 -9.90
C ALA A 46 0.06 3.62 -10.44
N HIS A 47 0.94 4.24 -9.65
CA HIS A 47 2.35 4.38 -10.02
C HIS A 47 3.05 3.02 -10.15
N ILE A 48 2.90 2.12 -9.17
CA ILE A 48 3.52 0.79 -9.22
C ILE A 48 3.13 0.03 -10.49
N LEU A 49 1.87 0.14 -10.94
CA LEU A 49 1.36 -0.62 -12.06
C LEU A 49 1.60 0.00 -13.45
N TYR A 50 1.69 1.33 -13.54
CA TYR A 50 1.61 2.02 -14.84
C TYR A 50 2.70 3.07 -15.07
N ASP A 51 3.49 3.41 -14.06
CA ASP A 51 4.59 4.34 -14.21
C ASP A 51 5.82 3.63 -14.80
N LEU A 52 6.20 4.01 -16.01
CA LEU A 52 7.34 3.43 -16.71
C LEU A 52 8.70 3.76 -16.05
N PHE A 53 8.72 4.74 -15.12
CA PHE A 53 9.94 5.13 -14.40
C PHE A 53 10.09 4.41 -13.05
N ILE A 54 9.09 3.64 -12.63
CA ILE A 54 9.18 2.84 -11.40
C ILE A 54 9.71 1.45 -11.75
N ASP A 55 10.87 1.12 -11.20
CA ASP A 55 11.45 -0.21 -11.33
C ASP A 55 10.81 -1.17 -10.31
N CYS A 56 9.97 -2.10 -10.79
CA CYS A 56 9.34 -3.13 -9.97
C CYS A 56 10.34 -4.12 -9.38
N HIS A 57 11.50 -4.35 -10.03
CA HIS A 57 12.54 -5.25 -9.52
C HIS A 57 13.18 -4.70 -8.25
N SER A 58 13.15 -3.39 -8.06
CA SER A 58 13.61 -2.73 -6.83
C SER A 58 12.70 -2.97 -5.62
N GLN A 59 11.57 -3.67 -5.82
CA GLN A 59 10.55 -3.94 -4.79
C GLN A 59 10.13 -2.64 -4.07
N PRO A 60 9.63 -1.64 -4.82
CA PRO A 60 9.40 -0.29 -4.30
C PRO A 60 8.34 -0.28 -3.20
N CYS A 61 8.49 0.59 -2.22
CA CYS A 61 7.50 0.77 -1.16
C CYS A 61 6.16 1.26 -1.73
N GLY A 62 5.06 0.59 -1.41
CA GLY A 62 3.71 1.00 -1.83
C GLY A 62 3.18 2.31 -1.25
N LEU A 63 3.94 3.01 -0.39
CA LEU A 63 3.59 4.33 0.16
C LEU A 63 4.47 5.46 -0.35
N CYS A 64 5.73 5.21 -0.71
CA CYS A 64 6.67 6.26 -1.09
C CYS A 64 7.52 5.93 -2.32
N LEU A 65 7.36 4.74 -2.89
CA LEU A 65 8.05 4.21 -4.08
C LEU A 65 9.57 4.16 -3.97
N GLN A 66 10.13 4.41 -2.77
CA GLN A 66 11.55 4.18 -2.52
C GLN A 66 11.85 2.68 -2.66
N PRO A 67 12.97 2.32 -3.31
CA PRO A 67 13.36 0.93 -3.51
C PRO A 67 13.70 0.26 -2.17
N SER A 68 13.54 -1.06 -2.10
CA SER A 68 14.09 -1.84 -0.99
C SER A 68 15.62 -1.89 -1.09
N PRO A 69 16.40 -1.72 0.01
CA PRO A 69 15.97 -1.60 1.42
C PRO A 69 15.89 -0.14 1.93
N ALA A 70 15.79 0.87 1.06
CA ALA A 70 15.78 2.27 1.48
C ALA A 70 14.53 2.66 2.28
N CYS A 71 13.45 1.89 2.15
CA CYS A 71 12.25 1.99 2.97
C CYS A 71 11.85 0.60 3.46
N TRP A 72 11.43 0.49 4.73
CA TRP A 72 10.99 -0.78 5.31
C TRP A 72 9.70 -0.62 6.12
N ILE A 73 8.79 -1.57 5.93
CA ILE A 73 7.52 -1.64 6.65
C ILE A 73 7.44 -3.00 7.29
N PHE A 74 7.21 -3.05 8.59
CA PHE A 74 7.05 -4.30 9.31
C PHE A 74 5.57 -4.48 9.69
N PRO A 75 4.93 -5.59 9.30
CA PRO A 75 3.59 -5.90 9.71
C PRO A 75 3.61 -6.40 11.17
N LYS A 76 2.65 -5.94 11.95
CA LYS A 76 2.43 -6.33 13.34
C LYS A 76 1.05 -6.93 13.49
N LYS A 77 1.01 -8.16 13.99
CA LYS A 77 -0.24 -8.80 14.40
C LYS A 77 -0.76 -8.15 15.68
N GLY A 78 -2.03 -7.79 15.68
CA GLY A 78 -2.74 -7.35 16.89
C GLY A 78 -2.81 -8.43 17.97
N ARG A 79 -3.45 -8.11 19.10
CA ARG A 79 -3.70 -9.09 20.17
C ARG A 79 -5.05 -9.77 19.96
N GLY A 80 -5.13 -11.08 20.23
CA GLY A 80 -6.38 -11.84 20.19
C GLY A 80 -6.51 -12.81 19.01
N LYS A 81 -7.60 -13.58 18.99
CA LYS A 81 -7.88 -14.61 17.98
C LYS A 81 -8.23 -14.01 16.60
N ASP A 82 -8.88 -12.84 16.61
CA ASP A 82 -9.26 -12.06 15.41
C ASP A 82 -8.34 -10.85 15.19
N ALA A 83 -7.07 -11.00 15.57
CA ALA A 83 -6.08 -9.94 15.53
C ALA A 83 -5.88 -9.42 14.10
N ILE A 84 -6.29 -8.18 13.88
CA ILE A 84 -6.04 -7.45 12.63
C ILE A 84 -4.54 -7.18 12.52
N ILE A 85 -3.98 -7.43 11.33
CA ILE A 85 -2.60 -7.04 11.02
C ILE A 85 -2.58 -5.53 10.78
N SER A 86 -1.58 -4.84 11.32
CA SER A 86 -1.36 -3.39 11.19
C SER A 86 0.13 -3.08 11.01
N VAL A 87 0.49 -1.85 10.65
CA VAL A 87 1.91 -1.45 10.56
C VAL A 87 2.54 -1.36 11.96
N ASP A 88 3.75 -1.90 12.15
CA ASP A 88 4.57 -1.60 13.33
C ASP A 88 5.19 -0.21 13.19
N MET A 89 4.53 0.79 13.78
CA MET A 89 4.99 2.19 13.74
C MET A 89 6.34 2.42 14.43
N LYS A 90 6.86 1.47 15.21
CA LYS A 90 8.16 1.61 15.90
C LYS A 90 9.31 1.04 15.07
N CYS A 91 9.06 -0.04 14.36
CA CYS A 91 10.09 -0.74 13.57
C CYS A 91 10.11 -0.29 12.11
N SER A 92 9.00 0.28 11.61
CA SER A 92 8.87 0.73 10.22
C SER A 92 9.43 2.14 10.03
N ALA A 93 10.02 2.39 8.87
CA ALA A 93 10.48 3.71 8.45
C ALA A 93 10.02 4.00 7.02
N CYS A 94 9.11 4.96 6.88
CA CYS A 94 8.60 5.46 5.61
C CYS A 94 8.24 6.95 5.78
N PRO A 95 8.53 7.83 4.81
CA PRO A 95 8.10 9.23 4.88
C PRO A 95 6.58 9.39 4.86
N ASN A 96 5.86 8.44 4.25
CA ASN A 96 4.39 8.42 4.17
C ASN A 96 3.80 7.34 5.10
N LEU A 97 4.37 7.14 6.29
CA LEU A 97 3.98 6.05 7.19
C LEU A 97 2.58 6.28 7.77
N ILE A 98 1.61 5.50 7.28
CA ILE A 98 0.20 5.61 7.69
C ILE A 98 -0.24 4.47 8.61
N LYS A 99 -1.14 4.78 9.55
CA LYS A 99 -1.83 3.77 10.35
C LYS A 99 -3.05 3.23 9.59
N PHE A 100 -2.96 2.00 9.09
CA PHE A 100 -4.11 1.30 8.52
C PHE A 100 -4.18 -0.17 8.97
N SER A 101 -5.41 -0.68 9.02
CA SER A 101 -5.72 -2.10 9.18
C SER A 101 -5.65 -2.79 7.83
N TYR A 102 -4.83 -3.84 7.69
CA TYR A 102 -4.66 -4.51 6.40
C TYR A 102 -5.91 -5.27 5.95
N GLY A 103 -6.78 -5.71 6.87
CA GLY A 103 -8.00 -6.45 6.52
C GLY A 103 -8.96 -5.67 5.62
N SER A 104 -8.97 -4.33 5.70
CA SER A 104 -9.75 -3.48 4.79
C SER A 104 -8.99 -3.10 3.52
N ALA A 105 -7.65 -3.16 3.54
CA ALA A 105 -6.80 -2.79 2.42
C ALA A 105 -6.51 -3.97 1.47
N SER A 106 -6.74 -5.21 1.91
CA SER A 106 -6.60 -6.41 1.08
C SER A 106 -7.84 -6.71 0.22
N GLN A 107 -8.89 -5.89 0.31
CA GLN A 107 -10.13 -6.06 -0.45
C GLN A 107 -10.36 -4.84 -1.33
N SER A 108 -10.24 -5.01 -2.64
CA SER A 108 -10.64 -3.97 -3.58
C SER A 108 -12.17 -3.90 -3.65
N SER A 109 -12.70 -2.70 -3.69
CA SER A 109 -14.15 -2.44 -3.72
C SER A 109 -14.47 -1.30 -4.66
N ASP A 110 -15.76 -1.04 -4.86
CA ASP A 110 -16.17 0.01 -5.79
C ASP A 110 -15.70 1.41 -5.36
N SER A 111 -15.71 1.66 -4.05
CA SER A 111 -15.28 2.92 -3.43
C SER A 111 -13.79 2.96 -3.06
N ALA A 112 -13.10 1.82 -3.13
CA ALA A 112 -11.70 1.67 -2.76
C ALA A 112 -11.03 0.61 -3.65
N PRO A 113 -10.75 0.90 -4.93
CA PRO A 113 -10.29 -0.09 -5.91
C PRO A 113 -8.78 -0.35 -5.80
N CYS A 114 -8.29 -0.66 -4.61
CA CYS A 114 -6.90 -0.99 -4.37
C CYS A 114 -6.82 -2.05 -3.28
N SER A 115 -6.29 -3.20 -3.67
CA SER A 115 -5.93 -4.33 -2.81
C SER A 115 -4.44 -4.34 -2.48
N ASN A 116 -3.68 -3.30 -2.86
CA ASN A 116 -2.24 -3.24 -2.57
C ASN A 116 -2.01 -3.14 -1.05
N HIS A 117 -1.38 -4.15 -0.48
CA HIS A 117 -1.10 -4.22 0.96
C HIS A 117 0.24 -4.88 1.24
N SER A 118 0.78 -4.65 2.43
CA SER A 118 2.04 -5.27 2.84
C SER A 118 1.80 -6.71 3.31
N ILE A 119 2.62 -7.64 2.86
CA ILE A 119 2.53 -9.08 3.11
C ILE A 119 3.85 -9.57 3.70
N HIS A 120 3.75 -10.51 4.64
CA HIS A 120 4.92 -11.21 5.14
C HIS A 120 5.29 -12.36 4.19
N CYS A 121 6.55 -12.43 3.76
CA CYS A 121 7.04 -13.56 2.99
C CYS A 121 7.56 -14.66 3.94
N ASP A 122 6.86 -15.80 3.97
CA ASP A 122 7.22 -16.94 4.83
C ASP A 122 8.42 -17.75 4.33
N LEU A 123 8.85 -17.53 3.08
CA LEU A 123 10.01 -18.17 2.46
C LEU A 123 11.33 -17.44 2.78
N CYS A 124 11.23 -16.16 3.11
CA CYS A 124 12.38 -15.35 3.51
C CYS A 124 12.86 -15.73 4.93
N PRO A 125 14.17 -15.63 5.21
CA PRO A 125 14.72 -15.86 6.55
C PRO A 125 14.12 -14.89 7.58
N SER A 126 14.17 -15.25 8.86
CA SER A 126 13.29 -14.68 9.91
C SER A 126 13.28 -13.15 10.00
N SER A 127 12.07 -12.58 9.84
CA SER A 127 11.69 -11.17 9.98
C SER A 127 12.16 -10.20 8.87
N PRO A 128 11.91 -10.50 7.59
CA PRO A 128 12.14 -9.51 6.53
C PRO A 128 11.15 -8.34 6.67
N PRO A 129 11.48 -7.15 6.09
CA PRO A 129 10.45 -6.16 5.78
C PRO A 129 9.33 -6.79 4.94
N ALA A 130 8.11 -6.28 5.07
CA ALA A 130 7.00 -6.75 4.25
C ALA A 130 7.19 -6.40 2.78
N VAL A 131 6.70 -7.31 1.94
CA VAL A 131 6.60 -7.17 0.49
C VAL A 131 5.23 -6.61 0.17
N TRP A 132 5.14 -5.66 -0.77
CA TRP A 132 3.85 -5.16 -1.22
C TRP A 132 3.22 -6.14 -2.20
N SER A 133 1.91 -6.39 -2.09
CA SER A 133 1.22 -7.44 -2.83
C SER A 133 1.39 -7.32 -4.34
N TYR A 134 1.38 -6.11 -4.89
CA TYR A 134 1.62 -5.90 -6.33
C TYR A 134 3.05 -6.18 -6.79
N ASN A 135 4.00 -6.15 -5.85
CA ASN A 135 5.40 -6.50 -6.11
C ASN A 135 5.70 -7.97 -5.79
N TRP A 136 4.70 -8.75 -5.35
CA TRP A 136 4.89 -10.10 -4.86
C TRP A 136 5.45 -11.05 -5.92
N GLU A 137 4.90 -11.06 -7.12
CA GLU A 137 5.41 -11.89 -8.24
C GLU A 137 6.91 -11.64 -8.47
N HIS A 138 7.32 -10.36 -8.52
CA HIS A 138 8.73 -9.99 -8.73
C HIS A 138 9.61 -10.43 -7.56
N HIS A 139 9.16 -10.22 -6.33
CA HIS A 139 9.85 -10.70 -5.14
C HIS A 139 10.02 -12.23 -5.17
N HIS A 140 8.95 -12.97 -5.44
CA HIS A 140 8.96 -14.42 -5.46
C HIS A 140 9.91 -14.97 -6.53
N GLN A 141 9.87 -14.42 -7.75
CA GLN A 141 10.75 -14.86 -8.84
C GLN A 141 12.23 -14.58 -8.56
N HIS A 142 12.55 -13.47 -7.89
CA HIS A 142 13.93 -13.04 -7.66
C HIS A 142 14.55 -13.64 -6.39
N GLU A 143 13.84 -13.58 -5.27
CA GLU A 143 14.33 -14.07 -3.96
C GLU A 143 14.12 -15.57 -3.79
N HIS A 144 13.14 -16.15 -4.49
CA HIS A 144 12.76 -17.55 -4.39
C HIS A 144 12.68 -18.26 -5.76
N PRO A 145 13.72 -18.19 -6.61
CA PRO A 145 13.69 -18.68 -8.00
C PRO A 145 13.49 -20.20 -8.11
N ASN A 146 13.79 -20.95 -7.04
CA ASN A 146 13.63 -22.41 -7.00
C ASN A 146 12.28 -22.86 -6.40
N THR A 147 11.43 -21.92 -5.98
CA THR A 147 10.09 -22.21 -5.45
C THR A 147 9.07 -22.18 -6.59
N PRO A 148 8.12 -23.13 -6.65
CA PRO A 148 7.06 -23.10 -7.65
C PRO A 148 6.27 -21.79 -7.59
N VAL A 149 5.91 -21.25 -8.76
CA VAL A 149 5.00 -20.10 -8.85
C VAL A 149 3.64 -20.50 -8.28
N LEU A 150 3.05 -19.61 -7.47
CA LEU A 150 1.75 -19.81 -6.84
C LEU A 150 0.64 -19.88 -7.90
N ALA A 151 -0.43 -20.62 -7.60
CA ALA A 151 -1.64 -20.59 -8.42
C ALA A 151 -2.29 -19.19 -8.36
N PRO A 152 -3.04 -18.76 -9.39
CA PRO A 152 -3.63 -17.41 -9.41
C PRO A 152 -4.54 -17.08 -8.21
N ASP A 153 -5.18 -18.09 -7.61
CA ASP A 153 -6.02 -17.95 -6.42
C ASP A 153 -5.21 -17.83 -5.11
N GLU A 154 -3.94 -18.21 -5.14
CA GLU A 154 -2.99 -18.10 -4.03
C GLU A 154 -2.03 -16.92 -4.19
N ASP A 155 -1.89 -16.38 -5.41
CA ASP A 155 -0.98 -15.30 -5.73
C ASP A 155 -1.48 -13.94 -5.21
N PRO A 156 -0.82 -13.31 -4.22
CA PRO A 156 -1.20 -12.01 -3.73
C PRO A 156 -1.03 -10.86 -4.73
N SER A 157 -0.25 -11.03 -5.79
CA SER A 157 -0.20 -10.06 -6.90
C SER A 157 -1.40 -10.15 -7.84
N HIS A 158 -2.30 -11.11 -7.64
CA HIS A 158 -3.48 -11.24 -8.48
C HIS A 158 -4.35 -9.97 -8.40
N LEU A 159 -4.53 -9.36 -9.56
CA LEU A 159 -5.29 -8.13 -9.73
C LEU A 159 -6.57 -8.42 -10.50
N GLU A 160 -7.70 -8.23 -9.83
CA GLU A 160 -9.01 -8.38 -10.43
C GLU A 160 -9.18 -7.42 -11.64
N PRO A 161 -9.87 -7.84 -12.71
CA PRO A 161 -10.04 -7.00 -13.90
C PRO A 161 -10.67 -5.63 -13.62
N PHE A 162 -11.60 -5.56 -12.66
CA PHE A 162 -12.25 -4.30 -12.29
C PHE A 162 -11.29 -3.34 -11.59
N GLU A 163 -10.42 -3.87 -10.73
CA GLU A 163 -9.42 -3.13 -9.98
C GLU A 163 -8.40 -2.53 -10.92
N ARG A 164 -7.88 -3.34 -11.83
CA ARG A 164 -6.99 -2.91 -12.92
C ARG A 164 -7.60 -1.76 -13.73
N LYS A 165 -8.87 -1.90 -14.13
CA LYS A 165 -9.55 -0.84 -14.90
C LYS A 165 -9.63 0.47 -14.13
N LYS A 166 -9.94 0.42 -12.82
CA LYS A 166 -10.08 1.63 -12.00
C LYS A 166 -8.74 2.27 -11.67
N LEU A 167 -7.71 1.50 -11.34
CA LEU A 167 -6.37 2.02 -11.14
C LEU A 167 -5.80 2.65 -12.42
N LYS A 168 -6.14 2.10 -13.59
CA LYS A 168 -5.80 2.72 -14.87
C LYS A 168 -6.47 4.09 -15.06
N LEU A 169 -7.73 4.25 -14.67
CA LEU A 169 -8.40 5.56 -14.71
C LEU A 169 -7.77 6.57 -13.75
N ILE A 170 -7.36 6.12 -12.56
CA ILE A 170 -6.63 6.95 -11.58
C ILE A 170 -5.28 7.38 -12.17
N TRP A 171 -4.55 6.45 -12.79
CA TRP A 171 -3.30 6.76 -13.49
C TRP A 171 -3.49 7.79 -14.60
N ASP A 172 -4.49 7.62 -15.46
CA ASP A 172 -4.73 8.50 -16.60
C ASP A 172 -5.18 9.91 -16.17
N SER A 173 -5.81 10.03 -15.00
CA SER A 173 -6.30 11.30 -14.44
C SER A 173 -5.35 11.93 -13.39
N ARG A 174 -4.20 11.32 -13.11
CA ARG A 174 -3.30 11.71 -12.00
C ARG A 174 -2.84 13.17 -12.04
N SER A 175 -2.71 13.75 -13.23
CA SER A 175 -2.28 15.15 -13.44
C SER A 175 -3.45 16.14 -13.53
N THR A 176 -4.70 15.65 -13.52
CA THR A 176 -5.86 16.51 -13.61
C THR A 176 -6.18 17.06 -12.22
N VAL A 177 -5.59 18.21 -11.90
CA VAL A 177 -5.99 18.98 -10.72
C VAL A 177 -7.41 19.46 -10.98
N ALA A 178 -8.40 18.79 -10.39
CA ALA A 178 -9.75 19.35 -10.31
C ALA A 178 -9.64 20.63 -9.48
N ARG A 179 -9.56 21.79 -10.14
CA ARG A 179 -9.71 23.09 -9.50
C ARG A 179 -10.98 23.04 -8.67
N LYS A 180 -10.86 22.96 -7.34
CA LYS A 180 -11.99 23.13 -6.43
C LYS A 180 -12.61 24.49 -6.76
N LYS A 181 -13.87 24.48 -7.23
CA LYS A 181 -14.71 25.67 -7.29
C LYS A 181 -15.16 26.03 -5.88
#